data_AF-L1JVQ9-F1
#
_entry.id   AF-L1JVQ9-F1
#
_cell.length_a   1.000
_cell.length_b   1.000
_cell.length_c   1.000
_cell.angle_alpha   90.00
_cell.angle_beta   90.00
_cell.angle_gamma   90.00
#
_symmetry.space_group_name_H-M   'P 1'
#
loop_
_entity.id
_entity.type
_entity.pdbx_description
1 polymer ?
#
loop_
_entity_poly.entity_id
_entity_poly.type
_entity_poly.pdbx_seq_one_letter_code
_entity_poly.pdbx_strand_id
1 'polypeptide(L)'
;TVGNACGTIAMIHAFASIPSELREEGKGGWLHKFVSSNLSKSPLDCAAALEEDEDIAIRHNELARKGDTNVDKFRSGAEESSFQSVLHFICYVEKDGILYELDGMRKTPKARGRSSQQTLLQDSIAVVQEMMAKSDNELMLNVIALAKQP
;
A
#
# COMPACT_ATOMS: atom_id res chain seq x y z
N THR A 1 -5.33 -11.52 -8.93
CA THR A 1 -5.07 -10.17 -8.36
C THR A 1 -5.68 -9.13 -9.25
N VAL A 2 -6.44 -8.20 -8.67
CA VAL A 2 -7.01 -7.04 -9.37
C VAL A 2 -5.87 -6.19 -9.94
N GLY A 3 -5.88 -5.95 -11.26
CA GLY A 3 -4.91 -5.05 -11.91
C GLY A 3 -5.01 -3.64 -11.32
N ASN A 4 -3.86 -2.99 -11.09
CA ASN A 4 -3.74 -1.63 -10.51
C ASN A 4 -4.23 -1.46 -9.07
N ALA A 5 -4.49 -2.53 -8.32
CA ALA A 5 -4.93 -2.42 -6.92
C ALA A 5 -3.81 -2.21 -5.89
N CYS A 6 -2.55 -2.06 -6.31
CA CYS A 6 -1.40 -1.96 -5.39
C CYS A 6 -1.53 -0.81 -4.39
N GLY A 7 -2.11 0.34 -4.79
CA GLY A 7 -2.40 1.46 -3.89
C GLY A 7 -3.42 1.09 -2.81
N THR A 8 -4.52 0.43 -3.19
CA THR A 8 -5.54 -0.05 -2.22
C THR A 8 -4.95 -1.07 -1.26
N ILE A 9 -4.16 -2.02 -1.77
CA ILE A 9 -3.48 -3.05 -0.96
C ILE A 9 -2.51 -2.39 0.03
N ALA A 10 -1.71 -1.42 -0.39
CA ALA A 10 -0.80 -0.69 0.50
C ALA A 10 -1.56 0.08 1.60
N MET A 11 -2.72 0.68 1.27
CA MET A 11 -3.58 1.31 2.29
C MET A 11 -4.15 0.30 3.29
N ILE A 12 -4.57 -0.88 2.84
CA ILE A 12 -5.04 -1.95 3.72
C ILE A 12 -3.90 -2.42 4.64
N HIS A 13 -2.69 -2.62 4.11
CA HIS A 13 -1.51 -2.97 4.92
C HIS A 13 -1.22 -1.93 5.99
N ALA A 14 -1.21 -0.64 5.64
CA ALA A 14 -0.99 0.45 6.58
C ALA A 14 -2.08 0.49 7.66
N PHE A 15 -3.35 0.48 7.26
CA PHE A 15 -4.48 0.56 8.19
C PHE A 15 -4.59 -0.69 9.07
N ALA A 16 -4.29 -1.88 8.55
CA ALA A 16 -4.31 -3.11 9.36
C ALA A 16 -3.18 -3.14 10.39
N SER A 17 -2.10 -2.38 10.18
CA SER A 17 -0.91 -2.41 11.04
C SER A 17 -0.88 -1.32 12.11
N ILE A 18 -1.81 -0.35 12.09
CA ILE A 18 -1.94 0.64 13.16
C ILE A 18 -2.62 0.03 14.42
N PRO A 19 -2.39 0.61 15.62
CA PRO A 19 -3.03 0.19 16.86
C PRO A 19 -4.56 0.08 16.74
N SER A 20 -5.13 -0.93 17.41
CA SER A 20 -6.58 -1.21 17.38
C SER A 20 -7.42 0.00 17.74
N GLU A 21 -6.96 0.78 18.71
CA GLU A 21 -7.66 1.94 19.25
C GLU A 21 -7.82 3.03 18.17
N LEU A 22 -6.78 3.22 17.35
CA LEU A 22 -6.80 4.17 16.23
C LEU A 22 -7.65 3.66 15.07
N ARG A 23 -7.70 2.34 14.84
CA ARG A 23 -8.58 1.77 13.80
C ARG A 23 -10.06 2.02 14.11
N GLU A 24 -10.45 2.00 15.38
CA GLU A 24 -11.84 2.25 15.79
C GLU A 24 -12.29 3.69 15.50
N GLU A 25 -11.38 4.66 15.35
CA GLU A 25 -11.75 6.01 14.86
C GLU A 25 -12.34 5.96 13.43
N GLY A 26 -11.95 4.97 12.63
CA GLY A 26 -12.47 4.71 11.28
C GLY A 26 -13.72 3.83 11.23
N LYS A 27 -14.34 3.54 12.38
CA LYS A 27 -15.46 2.60 12.47
C LYS A 27 -16.62 2.98 11.55
N GLY A 28 -17.15 1.98 10.86
CA GLY A 28 -18.25 2.16 9.90
C GLY A 28 -17.77 2.46 8.47
N GLY A 29 -16.53 2.92 8.30
CA GLY A 29 -15.87 3.05 7.01
C GLY A 29 -15.56 1.70 6.35
N TRP A 30 -15.35 1.72 5.03
CA TRP A 30 -15.06 0.50 4.26
C TRP A 30 -13.77 -0.17 4.73
N LEU A 31 -12.67 0.58 4.92
CA LEU A 31 -11.38 0.04 5.39
C LEU A 31 -11.52 -0.68 6.73
N HIS A 32 -12.24 -0.08 7.70
CA HIS A 32 -12.47 -0.70 9.00
C HIS A 32 -13.25 -2.01 8.89
N LYS A 33 -14.34 -2.02 8.12
CA LYS A 33 -15.16 -3.23 7.88
C LYS A 33 -14.38 -4.32 7.17
N PHE A 34 -13.65 -3.96 6.11
CA PHE A 34 -12.85 -4.89 5.33
C PHE A 34 -11.76 -5.53 6.19
N VAL A 35 -10.96 -4.71 6.89
CA VAL A 35 -9.89 -5.25 7.76
C VAL A 35 -10.48 -6.11 8.87
N SER A 36 -11.50 -5.62 9.59
CA SER A 36 -12.12 -6.35 10.70
C SER A 36 -12.68 -7.71 10.28
N SER A 37 -13.23 -7.82 9.07
CA SER A 37 -13.82 -9.07 8.55
C SER A 37 -12.78 -10.06 8.01
N ASN A 38 -11.54 -9.63 7.84
CA ASN A 38 -10.48 -10.42 7.20
C ASN A 38 -9.25 -10.66 8.09
N LEU A 39 -9.21 -10.12 9.33
CA LEU A 39 -8.06 -10.26 10.25
C LEU A 39 -7.61 -11.71 10.53
N SER A 40 -8.55 -12.66 10.54
CA SER A 40 -8.27 -14.08 10.82
C SER A 40 -8.05 -14.94 9.58
N LYS A 41 -8.16 -14.34 8.38
CA LYS A 41 -8.07 -15.07 7.12
C LYS A 41 -6.63 -15.20 6.64
N SER A 42 -6.38 -16.16 5.75
CA SER A 42 -5.08 -16.26 5.08
C SER A 42 -4.88 -15.09 4.10
N PRO A 43 -3.63 -14.73 3.73
CA PRO A 43 -3.38 -13.69 2.73
C PRO A 43 -4.09 -13.94 1.39
N LEU A 44 -4.24 -15.20 0.98
CA LEU A 44 -4.95 -15.57 -0.25
C LEU A 44 -6.45 -15.34 -0.13
N ASP A 45 -7.05 -15.70 1.00
CA ASP A 45 -8.47 -15.47 1.25
C ASP A 45 -8.79 -13.97 1.38
N CYS A 46 -7.87 -13.19 1.95
CA CYS A 46 -7.96 -11.72 1.96
C CYS A 46 -7.91 -11.13 0.54
N ALA A 47 -7.04 -11.67 -0.32
CA ALA A 47 -6.96 -11.25 -1.71
C ALA A 47 -8.23 -11.60 -2.49
N ALA A 48 -8.76 -12.81 -2.30
CA ALA A 48 -10.04 -13.23 -2.89
C ALA A 48 -11.20 -12.33 -2.42
N ALA A 49 -11.27 -12.02 -1.11
CA ALA A 49 -12.29 -11.11 -0.58
C ALA A 49 -12.17 -9.69 -1.16
N LEU A 50 -10.96 -9.22 -1.50
CA LEU A 50 -10.76 -7.94 -2.17
C LEU A 50 -11.17 -7.99 -3.65
N GLU A 51 -10.95 -9.13 -4.32
CA GLU A 51 -11.35 -9.35 -5.71
C GLU A 51 -12.86 -9.44 -5.89
N GLU A 52 -13.57 -9.98 -4.90
CA GLU A 52 -15.04 -10.11 -4.88
C GLU A 52 -15.75 -8.79 -4.52
N ASP A 53 -15.04 -7.79 -4.01
CA ASP A 53 -15.59 -6.49 -3.62
C ASP A 53 -15.64 -5.54 -4.84
N GLU A 54 -16.75 -5.61 -5.60
CA GLU A 54 -16.96 -4.76 -6.77
C GLU A 54 -17.03 -3.25 -6.41
N ASP A 55 -17.56 -2.92 -5.24
CA ASP A 55 -17.73 -1.54 -4.77
C ASP A 55 -16.38 -0.83 -4.61
N ILE A 56 -15.38 -1.50 -4.03
CA ILE A 56 -14.04 -0.89 -3.91
C ILE A 56 -13.35 -0.78 -5.26
N ALA A 57 -13.56 -1.74 -6.17
CA ALA A 57 -13.02 -1.66 -7.52
C ALA A 57 -13.55 -0.43 -8.26
N ILE A 58 -14.86 -0.15 -8.16
CA ILE A 58 -15.48 1.06 -8.73
C ILE A 58 -14.89 2.32 -8.08
N ARG A 59 -14.89 2.40 -6.75
CA ARG A 59 -14.39 3.58 -6.02
C ARG A 59 -12.92 3.86 -6.27
N HIS A 60 -12.07 2.81 -6.31
CA HIS A 60 -10.66 2.93 -6.65
C HIS A 60 -10.48 3.59 -8.02
N ASN A 61 -11.20 3.10 -9.03
CA ASN A 61 -11.13 3.63 -10.40
C ASN A 61 -11.69 5.06 -10.50
N GLU A 62 -12.73 5.40 -9.75
CA GLU A 62 -13.25 6.77 -9.68
C GLU A 62 -12.26 7.74 -9.05
N LEU A 63 -11.64 7.35 -7.92
CA LEU A 63 -10.66 8.17 -7.23
C LEU A 63 -9.38 8.36 -8.05
N ALA A 64 -8.93 7.32 -8.76
CA ALA A 64 -7.79 7.41 -9.66
C ALA A 64 -7.97 8.52 -10.71
N ARG A 65 -9.20 8.76 -11.20
CA ARG A 65 -9.51 9.83 -12.17
C ARG A 65 -9.60 11.23 -11.57
N LYS A 66 -9.65 11.38 -10.25
CA LYS A 66 -9.81 12.67 -9.56
C LYS A 66 -8.47 13.35 -9.23
N GLY A 67 -7.34 12.70 -9.48
CA GLY A 67 -6.02 13.33 -9.30
C GLY A 67 -5.73 14.43 -10.33
N ASP A 68 -4.70 15.23 -10.09
CA ASP A 68 -4.29 16.32 -10.97
C ASP A 68 -3.79 15.84 -12.35
N THR A 69 -3.43 14.57 -12.45
CA THR A 69 -3.04 13.89 -13.70
C THR A 69 -4.24 13.27 -14.40
N ASN A 70 -4.38 13.58 -15.70
CA ASN A 70 -5.40 12.96 -16.56
C ASN A 70 -5.02 11.51 -16.88
N VAL A 71 -5.65 10.57 -16.18
CA VAL A 71 -5.42 9.12 -16.33
C VAL A 71 -5.76 8.62 -17.74
N ASP A 72 -6.77 9.17 -18.41
CA ASP A 72 -7.23 8.70 -19.72
C ASP A 72 -6.20 8.98 -20.84
N LYS A 73 -5.34 10.00 -20.66
CA LYS A 73 -4.21 10.27 -21.57
C LYS A 73 -3.16 9.16 -21.57
N PHE A 74 -3.02 8.41 -20.47
CA PHE A 74 -2.06 7.31 -20.34
C PHE A 74 -2.65 5.95 -20.75
N ARG A 75 -3.98 5.86 -20.92
CA ARG A 75 -4.70 4.64 -21.31
C ARG A 75 -4.89 4.49 -22.83
N SER A 76 -4.41 5.45 -23.63
CA SER A 76 -4.63 5.50 -25.07
C SER A 76 -3.30 5.65 -25.84
N GLY A 77 -2.45 4.62 -25.80
CA GLY A 77 -1.24 4.57 -26.62
C GLY A 77 -0.34 3.37 -26.32
N ALA A 78 0.60 3.07 -27.22
CA ALA A 78 1.61 1.99 -27.05
C ALA A 78 2.51 2.16 -25.81
N GLU A 79 2.50 3.33 -25.18
CA GLU A 79 3.16 3.66 -23.91
C GLU A 79 2.41 3.13 -22.67
N GLU A 80 1.21 2.57 -22.83
CA GLU A 80 0.42 1.91 -21.77
C GLU A 80 1.22 0.76 -21.12
N SER A 81 2.08 0.09 -21.90
CA SER A 81 2.90 -1.03 -21.42
C SER A 81 4.19 -0.62 -20.70
N SER A 82 4.64 0.64 -20.79
CA SER A 82 5.93 1.09 -20.23
C SER A 82 5.80 2.00 -19.02
N PHE A 83 4.67 2.67 -18.78
CA PHE A 83 4.46 3.51 -17.59
C PHE A 83 3.62 2.84 -16.49
N GLN A 84 2.55 2.13 -16.85
CA GLN A 84 1.70 1.44 -15.87
C GLN A 84 2.32 0.14 -15.32
N SER A 85 3.34 -0.39 -16.00
CA SER A 85 4.07 -1.60 -15.58
C SER A 85 5.25 -1.32 -14.63
N VAL A 86 5.58 -0.05 -14.35
CA VAL A 86 6.85 0.32 -13.69
C VAL A 86 6.67 0.85 -12.27
N LEU A 87 5.53 1.48 -11.94
CA LEU A 87 5.32 2.06 -10.61
C LEU A 87 4.43 1.19 -9.74
N HIS A 88 4.90 0.93 -8.51
CA HIS A 88 4.26 0.02 -7.57
C HIS A 88 4.24 0.60 -6.17
N PHE A 89 3.14 0.39 -5.44
CA PHE A 89 3.03 0.76 -4.04
C PHE A 89 3.39 -0.42 -3.14
N ILE A 90 4.29 -0.17 -2.19
CA ILE A 90 4.61 -1.05 -1.07
C ILE A 90 4.37 -0.30 0.24
N CYS A 91 4.20 -1.03 1.34
CA CYS A 91 3.98 -0.46 2.67
C CYS A 91 5.09 -0.91 3.63
N TYR A 92 5.63 0.01 4.41
CA TYR A 92 6.55 -0.30 5.50
C TYR A 92 5.82 -0.19 6.84
N VAL A 93 5.96 -1.22 7.67
CA VAL A 93 5.34 -1.29 9.00
C VAL A 93 6.33 -1.82 10.01
N GLU A 94 6.17 -1.41 11.27
CA GLU A 94 6.89 -2.02 12.39
C GLU A 94 5.99 -3.03 13.07
N LYS A 95 6.52 -4.24 13.29
CA LYS A 95 5.85 -5.28 14.06
C LYS A 95 6.87 -6.06 14.88
N ASP A 96 6.63 -6.12 16.19
CA ASP A 96 7.40 -6.91 17.17
C ASP A 96 8.92 -6.60 17.12
N GLY A 97 9.26 -5.33 16.95
CA GLY A 97 10.63 -4.82 16.90
C GLY A 97 11.32 -4.94 15.54
N ILE A 98 10.58 -5.31 14.49
CA ILE A 98 11.11 -5.57 13.14
C ILE A 98 10.40 -4.67 12.12
N LEU A 99 11.19 -4.08 11.23
CA LEU A 99 10.68 -3.41 10.03
C LEU A 99 10.31 -4.45 8.99
N TYR A 100 9.06 -4.42 8.54
CA TYR A 100 8.56 -5.25 7.45
C TYR A 100 8.19 -4.40 6.25
N GLU A 101 8.60 -4.86 5.08
CA GLU A 101 8.07 -4.45 3.79
C GLU A 101 6.93 -5.39 3.40
N LEU A 102 5.76 -4.80 3.18
CA LEU A 102 4.53 -5.46 2.76
C LEU A 102 4.24 -5.10 1.32
N ASP A 103 4.43 -6.07 0.44
CA ASP A 103 4.26 -5.95 -1.00
C ASP A 103 3.24 -7.01 -1.45
N GLY A 104 2.12 -6.56 -2.03
CA GLY A 104 1.03 -7.43 -2.51
C GLY A 104 1.42 -8.37 -3.66
N MET A 105 2.58 -8.17 -4.30
CA MET A 105 3.13 -9.08 -5.30
C MET A 105 3.98 -10.20 -4.69
N ARG A 106 4.34 -10.10 -3.40
CA ARG A 106 5.14 -11.10 -2.69
C ARG A 106 4.24 -12.06 -1.92
N LYS A 107 4.70 -13.31 -1.79
CA LYS A 107 4.00 -14.34 -1.01
C LYS A 107 4.07 -14.10 0.50
N THR A 108 5.10 -13.40 0.96
CA THR A 108 5.36 -13.18 2.38
C THR A 108 5.93 -11.77 2.60
N PRO A 109 5.68 -11.18 3.79
CA PRO A 109 6.39 -9.97 4.24
C PRO A 109 7.91 -10.14 4.13
N LYS A 110 8.62 -9.06 3.81
CA LYS A 110 10.09 -9.04 3.79
C LYS A 110 10.60 -8.27 5.00
N ALA A 111 11.32 -8.96 5.88
CA ALA A 111 12.01 -8.32 7.01
C ALA A 111 13.17 -7.44 6.49
N ARG A 112 13.28 -6.23 7.04
CA ARG A 112 14.27 -5.21 6.65
C ARG A 112 15.24 -4.83 7.77
N GLY A 113 15.04 -5.34 8.99
CA GLY A 113 15.92 -5.10 10.12
C GLY A 113 15.14 -4.75 11.38
N ARG A 114 15.85 -4.30 12.42
CA ARG A 114 15.24 -3.85 13.67
C ARG A 114 14.56 -2.50 13.47
N SER A 115 13.44 -2.29 14.15
CA SER A 115 12.76 -1.00 14.18
C SER A 115 11.91 -0.86 15.45
N SER A 116 11.28 0.30 15.61
CA SER A 116 10.34 0.64 16.67
C SER A 116 9.32 1.64 16.13
N GLN A 117 8.19 1.82 16.83
CA GLN A 117 7.24 2.88 16.49
C GLN A 117 7.89 4.28 16.42
N GLN A 118 8.91 4.54 17.23
CA GLN A 118 9.62 5.83 17.27
C GLN A 118 10.60 6.02 16.12
N THR A 119 11.14 4.93 15.56
CA THR A 119 12.16 4.95 14.51
C THR A 119 11.63 4.48 13.16
N LEU A 120 10.37 4.03 13.08
CA LEU A 120 9.76 3.48 11.86
C LEU A 120 9.95 4.37 10.64
N LEU A 121 9.76 5.69 10.78
CA LEU A 121 9.98 6.63 9.69
C LEU A 121 11.44 6.62 9.22
N GLN A 122 12.39 6.79 10.15
CA GLN A 122 13.81 6.85 9.84
C GLN A 122 14.31 5.54 9.23
N ASP A 123 13.91 4.40 9.82
CA ASP A 123 14.30 3.07 9.37
C ASP A 123 13.71 2.76 7.98
N SER A 124 12.46 3.16 7.72
CA SER A 124 11.84 3.01 6.39
C SER A 124 12.55 3.86 5.34
N ILE A 125 12.91 5.11 5.67
CA ILE A 125 13.62 6.00 4.76
C ILE A 125 15.02 5.48 4.44
N ALA A 126 15.72 4.87 5.39
CA ALA A 126 17.02 4.24 5.12
C ALA A 126 16.89 3.14 4.04
N VAL A 127 15.87 2.29 4.12
CA VAL A 127 15.59 1.27 3.10
C VAL A 127 15.26 1.90 1.74
N VAL A 128 14.46 2.97 1.73
CA VAL A 128 14.14 3.71 0.50
C VAL A 128 15.40 4.32 -0.13
N GLN A 129 16.28 4.91 0.66
CA GLN A 129 17.55 5.48 0.18
C GLN A 129 18.47 4.39 -0.41
N GLU A 130 18.55 3.21 0.22
CA GLU A 130 19.29 2.08 -0.34
C GLU A 130 18.72 1.60 -1.68
N MET A 131 17.39 1.63 -1.83
CA MET A 131 16.74 1.30 -3.10
C MET A 131 17.09 2.34 -4.17
N MET A 132 16.99 3.63 -3.83
CA MET A 132 17.34 4.73 -4.74
C MET A 132 18.79 4.68 -5.18
N ALA A 133 19.72 4.33 -4.29
CA ALA A 133 21.14 4.20 -4.61
C ALA A 133 21.46 3.05 -5.58
N LYS A 134 20.54 2.07 -5.72
CA LYS A 134 20.69 0.90 -6.61
C LYS A 134 19.98 1.06 -7.94
N SER A 135 19.02 1.98 -8.03
CA SER A 135 18.36 2.35 -9.28
C SER A 135 19.16 3.44 -9.95
N ASP A 136 19.54 3.26 -11.22
CA ASP A 136 20.41 4.16 -12.00
C ASP A 136 19.82 5.58 -12.19
N ASN A 137 19.77 6.39 -11.12
CA ASN A 137 19.14 7.71 -11.06
C ASN A 137 17.63 7.73 -11.38
N GLU A 138 16.89 6.67 -11.04
CA GLU A 138 15.43 6.69 -11.17
C GLU A 138 14.79 7.67 -10.18
N LEU A 139 14.18 8.74 -10.72
CA LEU A 139 13.57 9.81 -9.93
C LEU A 139 12.06 9.60 -9.67
N MET A 140 11.48 8.50 -10.17
CA MET A 140 10.06 8.22 -10.07
C MET A 140 9.71 7.54 -8.73
N LEU A 141 9.89 8.27 -7.63
CA LEU A 141 9.59 7.80 -6.29
C LEU A 141 8.72 8.81 -5.54
N ASN A 142 7.75 8.30 -4.79
CA ASN A 142 6.95 9.07 -3.86
C ASN A 142 6.87 8.32 -2.53
N VAL A 143 6.93 9.05 -1.41
CA VAL A 143 6.79 8.49 -0.06
C VAL A 143 5.73 9.28 0.69
N ILE A 144 4.76 8.56 1.26
CA ILE A 144 3.68 9.11 2.06
C ILE A 144 3.74 8.46 3.44
N ALA A 145 3.71 9.26 4.50
CA ALA A 145 3.67 8.78 5.88
C ALA A 145 2.24 8.88 6.43
N LEU A 146 1.73 7.77 6.98
CA LEU A 146 0.51 7.78 7.79
C LEU A 146 0.87 8.18 9.22
N ALA A 147 0.44 9.36 9.64
CA ALA A 147 0.72 9.91 10.96
C ALA A 147 -0.57 10.36 11.65
N LYS A 148 -0.59 10.30 12.98
CA LYS A 148 -1.67 10.89 13.78
C LYS A 148 -1.70 12.39 13.54
N GLN A 149 -2.90 12.96 13.35
CA GLN A 149 -3.04 14.41 13.26
C GLN A 149 -2.58 15.06 14.59
N PRO A 150 -1.80 16.15 14.52
CA PRO A 150 -1.29 16.84 15.69
C PRO A 150 -2.39 17.43 16.58
#